data_AF-A0A9P1J0C8-F1
#
_entry.id   AF-A0A9P1J0C8-F1
#
_cell.length_a   1.000
_cell.length_b   1.000
_cell.length_c   1.000
_cell.angle_alpha   90.00
_cell.angle_beta   90.00
_cell.angle_gamma   90.00
#
_symmetry.space_group_name_H-M   'P 1'
#
loop_
_entity.id
_entity.type
_entity.pdbx_description
1 polymer ?
#
loop_
_entity_poly.entity_id
_entity_poly.type
_entity_poly.pdbx_seq_one_letter_code
_entity_poly.pdbx_strand_id
1 'polypeptide(L)'
;MSADEEFPKFPKDFDDVVVEPSPFDISSVKELTILNHSKKYGVLFKVKTSSNSRIKIEECADILKPGNQTTVPITKLVDDVSRDNLFLIFALVGQQWLDDKMSAFRCWERVRKQAIPTKCITVKIKK
;
A
#
# COMPACT_ATOMS: atom_id res chain seq x y z
N MET A 1 -9.66 -8.77 -19.73
CA MET A 1 -8.28 -8.64 -19.18
C MET A 1 -8.01 -9.90 -18.37
N SER A 2 -7.13 -10.79 -18.83
CA SER A 2 -6.86 -12.06 -18.14
C SER A 2 -5.96 -11.83 -16.92
N ALA A 3 -5.98 -12.75 -15.95
CA ALA A 3 -5.13 -12.70 -14.76
C ALA A 3 -3.68 -13.16 -15.04
N ASP A 4 -3.36 -13.40 -16.32
CA ASP A 4 -2.08 -13.96 -16.77
C ASP A 4 -1.02 -12.87 -17.02
N GLU A 5 -1.45 -11.61 -17.09
CA GLU A 5 -0.53 -10.47 -17.17
C GLU A 5 0.19 -10.26 -15.83
N GLU A 6 1.50 -10.02 -15.90
CA GLU A 6 2.31 -9.76 -14.72
C GLU A 6 1.91 -8.51 -13.96
N PHE A 7 1.55 -7.46 -14.69
CA PHE A 7 1.08 -6.18 -14.17
C PHE A 7 -0.18 -5.76 -14.91
N PRO A 8 -1.35 -6.23 -14.46
CA PRO A 8 -2.62 -5.87 -15.07
C PRO A 8 -2.87 -4.36 -15.01
N LYS A 9 -3.48 -3.81 -16.06
CA LYS A 9 -3.98 -2.43 -16.00
C LYS A 9 -5.11 -2.31 -14.98
N PHE A 10 -5.20 -1.14 -14.34
CA PHE A 10 -6.34 -0.84 -13.48
C PHE A 10 -7.64 -0.88 -14.29
N PRO A 11 -8.66 -1.62 -13.83
CA PRO A 11 -10.02 -1.44 -14.30
C PRO A 11 -10.47 0.02 -14.14
N LYS A 12 -11.38 0.46 -15.03
CA LYS A 12 -11.82 1.86 -15.12
C LYS A 12 -12.30 2.42 -13.77
N ASP A 13 -12.97 1.58 -12.98
CA ASP A 13 -13.59 1.94 -11.70
C ASP A 13 -12.98 1.14 -10.54
N PHE A 14 -11.68 0.85 -10.59
CA PHE A 14 -11.01 0.07 -9.54
C PHE A 14 -10.89 0.85 -8.21
N ASP A 15 -11.65 0.40 -7.21
CA ASP A 15 -11.71 0.90 -5.82
C ASP A 15 -11.58 -0.21 -4.76
N ASP A 16 -11.16 -1.42 -5.18
CA ASP A 16 -11.01 -2.60 -4.31
C ASP A 16 -9.94 -2.47 -3.21
N VAL A 17 -9.10 -1.43 -3.23
CA VAL A 17 -8.05 -1.19 -2.22
C VAL A 17 -8.53 -0.14 -1.23
N VAL A 18 -8.71 -0.57 0.02
CA VAL A 18 -9.21 0.27 1.11
C VAL A 18 -8.13 0.41 2.19
N VAL A 19 -8.12 1.57 2.87
CA VAL A 19 -7.17 1.86 3.94
C VAL A 19 -7.92 2.36 5.16
N GLU A 20 -7.64 1.77 6.32
CA GLU A 20 -8.29 2.08 7.58
C GLU A 20 -7.26 2.17 8.72
N PRO A 21 -7.39 3.12 9.66
CA PRO A 21 -8.33 4.23 9.65
C PRO A 21 -7.92 5.35 8.67
N SER A 22 -8.91 6.01 8.08
CA SER A 22 -8.73 7.20 7.24
C SER A 22 -9.82 8.24 7.56
N PRO A 23 -9.51 9.37 8.24
CA PRO A 23 -8.18 9.83 8.64
C PRO A 23 -7.53 8.99 9.75
N PHE A 24 -6.20 8.93 9.74
CA PHE A 24 -5.39 8.15 10.68
C PHE A 24 -5.14 8.96 11.97
N ASP A 25 -5.66 8.46 13.10
CA ASP A 25 -5.38 9.02 14.41
C ASP A 25 -4.18 8.28 15.03
N ILE A 26 -3.01 8.92 14.94
CA ILE A 26 -1.76 8.33 15.46
C ILE A 26 -1.68 8.34 16.99
N SER A 27 -2.54 9.10 17.66
CA SER A 27 -2.63 9.13 19.13
C SER A 27 -3.34 7.88 19.65
N SER A 28 -4.37 7.43 18.92
CA SER A 28 -5.24 6.31 19.30
C SER A 28 -4.85 4.98 18.63
N VAL A 29 -4.29 5.04 17.43
CA VAL A 29 -4.00 3.88 16.57
C VAL A 29 -2.55 3.90 16.12
N LYS A 30 -1.89 2.74 16.16
CA LYS A 30 -0.48 2.58 15.76
C LYS A 30 -0.28 1.79 14.48
N GLU A 31 -1.36 1.33 13.87
CA GLU A 31 -1.30 0.44 12.71
C GLU A 31 -2.30 0.87 11.65
N LEU A 32 -1.83 0.94 10.40
CA LEU A 32 -2.65 1.23 9.24
C LEU A 32 -3.03 -0.09 8.56
N THR A 33 -4.31 -0.43 8.54
CA THR A 33 -4.85 -1.59 7.85
C THR A 33 -5.03 -1.30 6.37
N ILE A 34 -4.56 -2.20 5.52
CA ILE A 34 -4.72 -2.16 4.07
C ILE A 34 -5.50 -3.41 3.68
N LEU A 35 -6.63 -3.21 3.00
CA LEU A 35 -7.51 -4.28 2.56
C LEU A 35 -7.50 -4.35 1.03
N ASN A 36 -7.38 -5.55 0.48
CA ASN A 36 -7.56 -5.85 -0.92
C ASN A 36 -8.86 -6.65 -1.10
N HIS A 37 -9.97 -5.96 -1.36
CA HIS A 37 -11.26 -6.60 -1.66
C HIS A 37 -11.31 -7.22 -3.06
N SER A 38 -10.27 -7.05 -3.88
CA SER A 38 -10.25 -7.61 -5.20
C SER A 38 -10.23 -9.13 -5.12
N LYS A 39 -11.13 -9.78 -5.84
CA LYS A 39 -11.17 -11.25 -5.92
C LYS A 39 -10.20 -11.82 -6.93
N LYS A 40 -9.54 -10.96 -7.71
CA LYS A 40 -8.79 -11.37 -8.90
C LYS A 40 -7.33 -10.93 -8.87
N TYR A 41 -7.05 -9.74 -8.38
CA TYR A 41 -5.74 -9.13 -8.51
C TYR A 41 -5.01 -9.10 -7.18
N GLY A 42 -3.72 -9.43 -7.22
CA GLY A 42 -2.81 -9.07 -6.15
C GLY A 42 -2.55 -7.58 -6.14
N VAL A 43 -2.17 -7.06 -4.99
CA VAL A 43 -1.83 -5.64 -4.82
C VAL A 43 -0.42 -5.54 -4.25
N LEU A 44 0.52 -5.10 -5.10
CA LEU A 44 1.82 -4.64 -4.61
C LEU A 44 1.63 -3.24 -4.04
N PHE A 45 1.97 -3.04 -2.77
CA PHE A 45 1.86 -1.74 -2.14
C PHE A 45 3.15 -1.28 -1.48
N LYS A 46 3.20 0.03 -1.21
CA LYS A 46 4.10 0.60 -0.23
C LYS A 46 3.46 1.81 0.43
N VAL A 47 3.69 1.95 1.73
CA VAL A 47 3.28 3.10 2.53
C VAL A 47 4.47 4.07 2.63
N LYS A 48 4.20 5.35 2.38
CA LYS A 48 5.15 6.44 2.56
C LYS A 48 4.55 7.51 3.46
N THR A 49 5.40 8.40 3.95
CA THR A 49 5.02 9.60 4.69
C THR A 49 5.58 10.84 4.02
N SER A 50 4.97 12.00 4.25
CA SER A 50 5.52 13.31 3.88
C SER A 50 6.80 13.65 4.65
N SER A 51 7.05 13.03 5.81
CA SER A 51 8.23 13.30 6.63
C SER A 51 8.77 12.07 7.36
N ASN A 52 9.87 11.50 6.84
CA ASN A 52 10.58 10.39 7.49
C ASN A 52 11.34 10.80 8.75
N SER A 53 11.57 12.10 8.97
CA SER A 53 12.18 12.60 10.22
C SER A 53 11.19 12.67 11.37
N ARG A 54 9.88 12.66 11.08
CA ARG A 54 8.82 12.78 12.08
C ARG A 54 7.99 11.51 12.25
N ILE A 55 7.93 10.66 11.24
CA ILE A 55 7.14 9.42 11.24
C ILE A 55 8.03 8.27 10.75
N LYS A 56 8.06 7.19 11.51
CA LYS A 56 8.65 5.92 11.13
C LYS A 56 7.54 4.96 10.70
N ILE A 57 7.75 4.31 9.55
CA ILE A 57 6.87 3.26 9.03
C ILE A 57 7.68 1.97 9.05
N GLU A 58 7.17 0.96 9.74
CA GLU A 58 7.76 -0.38 9.74
C GLU A 58 7.07 -1.22 8.68
N GLU A 59 7.77 -2.18 8.08
CA GLU A 59 7.20 -3.08 7.05
C GLU A 59 6.46 -2.33 5.93
N CYS A 60 7.09 -1.26 5.44
CA CYS A 60 6.43 -0.28 4.58
C CYS A 60 6.01 -0.77 3.19
N ALA A 61 6.24 -2.02 2.81
CA ALA A 61 5.92 -2.54 1.48
C ALA A 61 5.72 -4.06 1.50
N ASP A 62 4.67 -4.53 0.85
CA ASP A 62 4.40 -5.96 0.69
C ASP A 62 3.50 -6.23 -0.54
N ILE A 63 3.21 -7.51 -0.80
CA ILE A 63 2.27 -7.99 -1.83
C ILE A 63 1.06 -8.61 -1.15
N LEU A 64 -0.08 -7.96 -1.28
CA LEU A 64 -1.34 -8.41 -0.70
C LEU A 64 -2.12 -9.30 -1.68
N LYS A 65 -2.42 -10.53 -1.26
CA LYS A 65 -3.21 -11.49 -2.06
C LYS A 65 -4.66 -10.99 -2.24
N PRO A 66 -5.37 -11.46 -3.27
CA PRO A 66 -6.80 -11.20 -3.45
C PRO A 66 -7.60 -11.56 -2.19
N GLY A 67 -8.47 -10.67 -1.72
CA GLY A 67 -9.33 -10.88 -0.56
C GLY A 67 -8.64 -10.78 0.81
N ASN A 68 -7.33 -10.50 0.85
CA ASN A 68 -6.58 -10.41 2.11
C ASN A 68 -6.48 -8.98 2.62
N GLN A 69 -6.09 -8.87 3.89
CA GLN A 69 -5.69 -7.63 4.55
C GLN A 69 -4.33 -7.77 5.24
N THR A 70 -3.69 -6.65 5.50
CA THR A 70 -2.47 -6.57 6.31
C THR A 70 -2.45 -5.28 7.12
N THR A 71 -1.59 -5.18 8.13
CA THR A 71 -1.39 -3.97 8.92
C THR A 71 0.05 -3.48 8.78
N VAL A 72 0.21 -2.16 8.77
CA VAL A 72 1.51 -1.50 8.68
C VAL A 72 1.72 -0.67 9.94
N PRO A 73 2.70 -1.00 10.78
CA PRO A 73 2.98 -0.23 11.99
C PRO A 73 3.52 1.16 11.68
N ILE A 74 2.99 2.17 12.37
CA ILE A 74 3.32 3.57 12.21
C ILE A 74 3.65 4.16 13.58
N THR A 75 4.83 4.77 13.68
CA THR A 75 5.33 5.37 14.91
C THR A 75 5.64 6.85 14.69
N LYS A 76 5.14 7.72 15.56
CA LYS A 76 5.56 9.12 15.61
C LYS A 76 6.92 9.24 16.31
N LEU A 77 7.81 10.03 15.74
CA LEU A 77 9.13 10.35 16.29
C LEU A 77 9.15 11.72 16.98
N VAL A 78 8.11 12.53 16.76
CA VAL A 78 7.92 13.85 17.38
C VAL A 78 6.46 14.02 17.79
N ASP A 79 6.16 15.01 18.64
CA ASP A 79 4.82 15.21 19.18
C ASP A 79 3.82 15.79 18.17
N ASP A 80 4.28 16.63 17.24
CA ASP A 80 3.42 17.23 16.22
C ASP A 80 3.68 16.68 14.82
N VAL A 81 2.73 15.89 14.35
CA VAL A 81 2.65 15.31 12.99
C VAL A 81 1.33 15.65 12.30
N SER A 82 0.58 16.63 12.83
CA SER A 82 -0.76 17.00 12.34
C SER A 82 -0.77 17.54 10.89
N ARG A 83 0.40 17.94 10.38
CA ARG A 83 0.57 18.44 9.01
C ARG A 83 1.07 17.37 8.05
N ASP A 84 1.39 16.18 8.56
CA ASP A 84 1.89 15.08 7.75
C ASP A 84 0.75 14.24 7.16
N ASN A 85 1.08 13.56 6.06
CA ASN A 85 0.18 12.62 5.41
C ASN A 85 0.89 11.29 5.19
N LEU A 86 0.11 10.22 5.19
CA LEU A 86 0.52 8.91 4.73
C LEU A 86 0.05 8.72 3.30
N PHE A 87 0.83 7.98 2.52
CA PHE A 87 0.55 7.69 1.13
C PHE A 87 0.65 6.19 0.91
N LEU A 88 -0.47 5.55 0.59
CA LEU A 88 -0.46 4.18 0.08
C LEU A 88 -0.31 4.23 -1.44
N ILE A 89 0.86 3.84 -1.94
CA ILE A 89 1.14 3.73 -3.38
C ILE A 89 1.06 2.27 -3.76
N PHE A 90 0.30 1.95 -4.81
CA PHE A 90 0.10 0.55 -5.20
C PHE A 90 -0.02 0.33 -6.71
N ALA A 91 0.23 -0.91 -7.12
CA ALA A 91 0.04 -1.45 -8.46
C ALA A 91 -0.66 -2.81 -8.40
N LEU A 92 -1.38 -3.18 -9.45
CA LEU A 92 -1.93 -4.53 -9.57
C LEU A 92 -0.84 -5.49 -10.03
N VAL A 93 -0.86 -6.70 -9.48
CA VAL A 93 0.06 -7.78 -9.85
C VAL A 93 -0.70 -9.06 -10.19
N GLY A 94 -0.16 -9.80 -11.14
CA GLY A 94 -0.65 -11.12 -11.53
C GLY A 94 -0.25 -12.22 -10.55
N GLN A 95 -0.72 -13.44 -10.81
CA GLN A 95 -0.54 -14.59 -9.91
C GLN A 95 0.93 -14.98 -9.66
N GLN A 96 1.84 -14.74 -10.60
CA GLN A 96 3.26 -15.05 -10.45
C GLN A 96 3.92 -14.34 -9.26
N TRP A 97 3.33 -13.25 -8.78
CA TRP A 97 3.83 -12.47 -7.64
C TRP A 97 3.23 -12.89 -6.30
N LEU A 98 2.26 -13.81 -6.29
CA LEU A 98 1.54 -14.23 -5.09
C LEU A 98 2.14 -15.45 -4.38
N ASP A 99 3.25 -15.97 -4.88
CA ASP A 99 4.04 -17.00 -4.20
C ASP A 99 4.79 -16.36 -3.01
N ASP A 100 4.77 -17.00 -1.85
CA ASP A 100 5.40 -16.52 -0.62
C ASP A 100 6.94 -16.37 -0.75
N LYS A 101 7.55 -16.95 -1.78
CA LYS A 101 8.98 -16.76 -2.12
C LYS A 101 9.26 -15.45 -2.84
N MET A 102 8.22 -14.76 -3.31
CA MET A 102 8.37 -13.51 -4.04
C MET A 102 8.60 -12.34 -3.11
N SER A 103 9.42 -11.39 -3.57
CA SER A 103 9.78 -10.21 -2.79
C SER A 103 9.12 -8.97 -3.36
N ALA A 104 8.41 -8.24 -2.50
CA ALA A 104 7.85 -6.92 -2.84
C ALA A 104 8.91 -5.96 -3.39
N PHE A 105 10.15 -6.04 -2.88
CA PHE A 105 11.27 -5.26 -3.39
C PHE A 105 11.55 -5.55 -4.87
N ARG A 106 11.74 -6.82 -5.24
CA ARG A 106 11.98 -7.24 -6.64
C ARG A 106 10.80 -6.90 -7.54
N CYS A 107 9.58 -7.02 -7.02
CA CYS A 107 8.37 -6.64 -7.74
C CYS A 107 8.36 -5.12 -8.04
N TRP A 108 8.72 -4.28 -7.06
CA TRP A 108 8.86 -2.83 -7.26
C TRP A 108 9.95 -2.46 -8.28
N GLU A 109 11.06 -3.19 -8.34
CA GLU A 109 12.08 -3.01 -9.37
C GLU A 109 11.53 -3.26 -10.78
N ARG A 110 10.75 -4.33 -10.94
CA ARG A 110 10.07 -4.67 -12.21
C ARG A 110 9.03 -3.64 -12.61
N VAL A 111 8.22 -3.16 -11.66
CA VAL A 111 7.24 -2.08 -11.84
C VAL A 111 7.94 -0.82 -12.35
N ARG A 112 9.06 -0.44 -11.73
CA ARG A 112 9.84 0.74 -12.14
C ARG A 112 10.45 0.56 -13.53
N LYS A 113 11.06 -0.60 -13.80
CA LYS A 113 11.73 -0.90 -15.08
C LYS A 113 10.77 -0.87 -16.26
N GLN A 114 9.52 -1.27 -16.05
CA GLN A 114 8.47 -1.32 -17.08
C GLN A 114 7.55 -0.10 -17.08
N ALA A 115 7.82 0.90 -16.23
CA ALA A 115 6.98 2.09 -16.08
C ALA A 115 5.49 1.76 -15.86
N ILE A 116 5.21 0.75 -15.02
CA ILE A 116 3.85 0.32 -14.72
C ILE A 116 3.12 1.45 -13.97
N PRO A 117 1.88 1.82 -14.40
CA PRO A 117 1.09 2.82 -13.71
C PRO A 117 0.81 2.44 -12.25
N THR A 118 0.87 3.42 -11.35
CA THR A 118 0.52 3.26 -9.94
C THR A 118 -0.64 4.17 -9.55
N LYS A 119 -1.39 3.77 -8.53
CA LYS A 119 -2.37 4.62 -7.85
C LYS A 119 -1.83 5.01 -6.48
N CYS A 120 -2.36 6.10 -5.93
CA CYS A 120 -1.99 6.63 -4.62
C CYS A 120 -3.24 6.99 -3.83
N ILE A 121 -3.38 6.45 -2.62
CA ILE A 121 -4.38 6.89 -1.63
C ILE A 121 -3.67 7.75 -0.61
N THR A 122 -4.17 8.97 -0.41
CA THR A 122 -3.66 9.88 0.62
C THR A 122 -4.49 9.72 1.89
N VAL A 123 -3.82 9.42 3.00
CA VAL A 123 -4.44 9.31 4.31
C VAL A 123 -3.93 10.45 5.18
N LYS A 124 -4.85 11.33 5.58
CA LYS A 124 -4.55 12.47 6.46
C LYS A 124 -4.30 11.97 7.87
N ILE A 125 -3.27 12.51 8.53
CA ILE A 125 -3.05 12.26 9.96
C ILE A 125 -3.83 13.30 10.76
N LYS A 126 -4.63 12.83 11.73
CA LYS A 126 -5.31 13.68 12.70
C LYS A 126 -4.72 13.45 14.10
N LYS A 127 -4.89 14.45 14.96
CA LYS A 127 -4.49 14.41 16.37
C LYS A 127 -5.54 13.76 17.24
#